data_AF-A0A533XNV4-F1
#
_entry.id   AF-A0A533XNV4-F1
#
_cell.length_a   1.000
_cell.length_b   1.000
_cell.length_c   1.000
_cell.angle_alpha   90.00
_cell.angle_beta   90.00
_cell.angle_gamma   90.00
#
_symmetry.space_group_name_H-M   'P 1'
#
loop_
_entity.id
_entity.type
_entity.pdbx_description
1 polymer ?
#
loop_
_entity_poly.entity_id
_entity_poly.type
_entity_poly.pdbx_seq_one_letter_code
_entity_poly.pdbx_strand_id
1 'polypeptide(L)'
;FITKPMYAPFDNRWWKVGNISKIKQDNVGVQFIFKKSIKDSVLTREDDKSNWVVKATPEILKNIYTHGDLSFFDKNGNVIWVNKATVPYVAYSGKCPHLGCGYKWRSHKTRGQVFLCPCHLSIYDVTGKVLDGPAPRALDLLPIKVSATGEIEVIDIEYKAGTRQQDRIA
;
A
#
# COMPACT_ATOMS: atom_id res chain seq x y z
N PHE A 1 13.03 -21.63 -12.99
CA PHE A 1 13.59 -21.39 -11.64
C PHE A 1 14.04 -19.95 -11.56
N ILE A 2 13.19 -19.04 -11.06
CA ILE A 2 13.58 -17.65 -10.81
C ILE A 2 14.26 -17.65 -9.44
N THR A 3 15.58 -17.64 -9.45
CA THR A 3 16.41 -17.46 -8.26
C THR A 3 16.07 -16.11 -7.65
N LYS A 4 15.33 -16.11 -6.54
CA LYS A 4 15.31 -14.95 -5.64
C LYS A 4 16.77 -14.61 -5.30
N PRO A 5 17.21 -13.35 -5.34
CA PRO A 5 18.43 -12.99 -4.62
C PRO A 5 18.17 -13.33 -3.15
N MET A 6 18.84 -14.37 -2.67
CA MET A 6 18.53 -15.09 -1.44
C MET A 6 18.80 -14.26 -0.16
N TYR A 7 19.38 -13.05 -0.29
CA TYR A 7 19.88 -12.26 0.84
C TYR A 7 19.87 -10.74 0.62
N ALA A 8 18.83 -10.17 0.00
CA ALA A 8 18.61 -8.72 0.17
C ALA A 8 17.87 -8.49 1.49
N PRO A 9 18.43 -7.75 2.47
CA PRO A 9 17.67 -7.34 3.65
C PRO A 9 16.46 -6.51 3.20
N PHE A 10 15.34 -6.62 3.91
CA PHE A 10 14.15 -5.81 3.68
C PHE A 10 14.52 -4.32 3.55
N ASP A 11 14.02 -3.68 2.48
CA ASP A 11 14.34 -2.29 2.21
C ASP A 11 13.41 -1.39 3.03
N ASN A 12 13.86 -1.04 4.23
CA ASN A 12 13.10 -0.21 5.17
C ASN A 12 13.30 1.30 4.94
N ARG A 13 13.83 1.71 3.78
CA ARG A 13 14.04 3.13 3.47
C ARG A 13 12.72 3.83 3.24
N TRP A 14 12.65 5.08 3.70
CA TRP A 14 11.56 5.98 3.42
C TRP A 14 11.72 6.61 2.03
N TRP A 15 10.64 6.57 1.27
CA TRP A 15 10.56 7.14 -0.07
C TRP A 15 9.59 8.30 -0.07
N LYS A 16 10.03 9.44 -0.57
CA LYS A 16 9.16 10.59 -0.84
C LYS A 16 8.28 10.27 -2.03
N VAL A 17 6.98 10.17 -1.82
CA VAL A 17 6.01 9.79 -2.87
C VAL A 17 5.20 10.96 -3.36
N GLY A 18 5.03 12.01 -2.55
CA GLY A 18 4.30 13.20 -2.97
C GLY A 18 3.96 14.14 -1.83
N ASN A 19 2.87 14.89 -2.00
CA ASN A 19 2.40 15.87 -1.03
C ASN A 19 0.86 15.81 -0.89
N ILE A 20 0.37 16.04 0.33
CA ILE A 20 -1.06 16.04 0.67
C ILE A 20 -1.88 17.07 -0.12
N SER A 21 -1.28 18.13 -0.66
CA SER A 21 -1.98 19.12 -1.50
C SER A 21 -2.63 18.51 -2.74
N LYS A 22 -2.17 17.32 -3.18
CA LYS A 22 -2.83 16.57 -4.27
C LYS A 22 -4.13 15.88 -3.84
N ILE A 23 -4.32 15.66 -2.54
CA ILE A 23 -5.50 15.02 -1.97
C ILE A 23 -6.53 16.09 -1.61
N LYS A 24 -7.49 16.31 -2.52
CA LYS A 24 -8.49 17.39 -2.39
C LYS A 24 -9.77 16.96 -1.68
N GLN A 25 -10.06 15.66 -1.65
CA GLN A 25 -11.31 15.10 -1.15
C GLN A 25 -11.01 13.98 -0.16
N ASP A 26 -11.87 13.88 0.86
CA ASP A 26 -11.81 12.80 1.83
C ASP A 26 -12.39 11.51 1.20
N ASN A 27 -11.89 10.36 1.64
CA ASN A 27 -12.29 9.02 1.19
C ASN A 27 -12.08 8.76 -0.32
N VAL A 28 -11.18 9.52 -0.96
CA VAL A 28 -10.78 9.32 -2.36
C VAL A 28 -9.33 8.83 -2.42
N GLY A 29 -9.11 7.73 -3.15
CA GLY A 29 -7.78 7.21 -3.44
C GLY A 29 -7.04 8.06 -4.48
N VAL A 30 -5.90 8.61 -4.08
CA VAL A 30 -4.97 9.31 -4.98
C VAL A 30 -3.75 8.43 -5.23
N GLN A 31 -3.41 8.22 -6.50
CA GLN A 31 -2.25 7.44 -6.88
C GLN A 31 -0.99 8.30 -6.83
N PHE A 32 0.07 7.74 -6.25
CA PHE A 32 1.42 8.24 -6.35
C PHE A 32 2.30 7.18 -7.03
N ILE A 33 3.21 7.63 -7.86
CA ILE A 33 4.18 6.79 -8.57
C ILE A 33 5.55 7.37 -8.26
N PHE A 34 6.48 6.51 -7.85
CA PHE A 34 7.86 6.88 -7.57
C PHE A 34 8.80 5.84 -8.17
N LYS A 35 10.00 6.29 -8.54
CA LYS A 35 11.02 5.44 -9.13
C LYS A 35 11.89 4.83 -8.04
N LYS A 36 12.05 3.52 -8.07
CA LYS A 36 12.96 2.79 -7.20
C LYS A 36 14.08 2.18 -8.04
N SER A 37 15.30 2.66 -7.85
CA SER A 37 16.48 2.09 -8.50
C SER A 37 17.01 0.94 -7.66
N ILE A 38 17.00 -0.26 -8.22
CA ILE A 38 17.56 -1.48 -7.64
C ILE A 38 18.85 -1.77 -8.39
N LYS A 39 19.98 -1.69 -7.68
CA LYS A 39 21.29 -2.05 -8.23
C LYS A 39 21.55 -3.53 -7.92
N ASP A 40 21.54 -4.35 -8.96
CA ASP A 40 22.09 -5.70 -8.90
C ASP A 40 23.60 -5.64 -9.20
N SER A 41 24.29 -6.75 -8.97
CA SER A 41 25.70 -7.00 -9.27
C SER A 41 26.10 -6.67 -10.72
N VAL A 42 25.16 -6.74 -11.67
CA VAL A 42 25.43 -6.56 -13.11
C VAL A 42 24.69 -5.36 -13.72
N LEU A 43 23.49 -5.00 -13.22
CA LEU A 43 22.64 -3.98 -13.82
C LEU A 43 21.93 -3.12 -12.77
N THR A 44 21.73 -1.84 -13.08
CA THR A 44 20.81 -0.99 -12.31
C THR A 44 19.46 -0.98 -13.01
N ARG A 45 18.42 -1.49 -12.35
CA ARG A 45 17.05 -1.49 -12.85
C ARG A 45 16.26 -0.39 -12.15
N GLU A 46 15.60 0.46 -12.93
CA GLU A 46 14.63 1.40 -12.39
C GLU A 46 13.24 0.80 -12.53
N ASP A 47 12.55 0.61 -11.41
CA ASP A 47 11.16 0.16 -11.39
C ASP A 47 10.25 1.30 -10.97
N ASP A 48 9.19 1.50 -11.72
CA ASP A 48 8.09 2.36 -11.30
C ASP A 48 7.25 1.63 -10.25
N LYS A 49 7.28 2.14 -9.02
CA LYS A 49 6.46 1.67 -7.91
C LYS A 49 5.27 2.60 -7.76
N SER A 50 4.10 2.02 -7.47
CA SER A 50 2.90 2.80 -7.22
C SER A 50 2.33 2.50 -5.84
N ASN A 51 1.76 3.53 -5.24
CA ASN A 51 1.05 3.47 -3.98
C ASN A 51 -0.20 4.35 -4.06
N TRP A 52 -1.20 4.00 -3.26
CA TRP A 52 -2.43 4.77 -3.12
C TRP A 52 -2.44 5.42 -1.76
N VAL A 53 -2.77 6.70 -1.69
CA VAL A 53 -2.99 7.39 -0.41
C VAL A 53 -4.41 7.90 -0.37
N VAL A 54 -5.08 7.67 0.75
CA VAL A 54 -6.43 8.13 1.03
C VAL A 54 -6.38 9.00 2.28
N LYS A 55 -7.02 10.18 2.21
CA LYS A 55 -7.37 10.95 3.42
C LYS A 55 -8.69 10.40 3.96
N ALA A 56 -8.63 9.54 4.97
CA ALA A 56 -9.78 8.83 5.51
C ALA A 56 -10.50 9.66 6.58
N THR A 57 -11.84 9.60 6.59
CA THR A 57 -12.63 10.15 7.70
C THR A 57 -12.46 9.30 8.96
N PRO A 58 -12.75 9.83 10.17
CA PRO A 58 -12.60 9.09 11.42
C PRO A 58 -13.35 7.75 11.45
N GLU A 59 -14.50 7.66 10.77
CA GLU A 59 -15.28 6.43 10.63
C GLU A 59 -14.52 5.35 9.84
N ILE A 60 -13.91 5.74 8.72
CA ILE A 60 -13.11 4.86 7.88
C ILE A 60 -11.83 4.44 8.61
N LEU A 61 -11.18 5.36 9.33
CA LEU A 61 -10.00 5.04 10.14
C LEU A 61 -10.33 4.00 11.21
N LYS A 62 -11.47 4.10 11.89
CA LYS A 62 -11.89 3.12 12.89
C LYS A 62 -12.07 1.72 12.28
N ASN A 63 -12.57 1.63 11.05
CA ASN A 63 -12.72 0.35 10.35
C ASN A 63 -11.36 -0.23 9.92
N ILE A 64 -10.43 0.61 9.46
CA ILE A 64 -9.08 0.19 9.08
C ILE A 64 -8.29 -0.27 10.32
N TYR A 65 -8.32 0.53 11.38
CA TYR A 65 -7.59 0.33 12.63
C TYR A 65 -8.50 -0.26 13.73
N THR A 66 -9.23 -1.32 13.40
CA THR A 66 -10.23 -1.93 14.31
C THR A 66 -9.61 -2.37 15.65
N HIS A 67 -8.34 -2.80 15.64
CA HIS A 67 -7.60 -3.26 16.83
C HIS A 67 -6.62 -2.22 17.39
N GLY A 68 -6.76 -0.95 16.99
CA GLY A 68 -5.82 0.11 17.34
C GLY A 68 -4.71 0.29 16.30
N ASP A 69 -3.60 0.87 16.75
CA ASP A 69 -2.49 1.26 15.88
C ASP A 69 -1.84 0.06 15.18
N LEU A 70 -1.43 0.24 13.92
CA LEU A 70 -0.82 -0.82 13.12
C LEU A 70 0.70 -0.71 13.14
N SER A 71 1.36 -1.71 13.73
CA SER A 71 2.82 -1.80 13.79
C SER A 71 3.39 -2.58 12.61
N PHE A 72 4.53 -2.11 12.09
CA PHE A 72 5.28 -2.76 11.01
C PHE A 72 6.64 -3.20 11.52
N PHE A 73 7.07 -4.38 11.09
CA PHE A 73 8.25 -5.06 11.62
C PHE A 73 9.31 -5.32 10.55
N ASP A 74 10.57 -5.33 10.97
CA ASP A 74 11.69 -5.79 10.15
C ASP A 74 11.80 -7.34 10.17
N LYS A 75 12.81 -7.87 9.47
CA LYS A 75 13.06 -9.32 9.41
C LYS A 75 13.42 -9.93 10.77
N ASN A 76 13.88 -9.13 11.73
CA ASN A 76 14.29 -9.54 13.06
C ASN A 76 13.17 -9.37 14.09
N GLY A 77 12.00 -8.85 13.68
CA GLY A 77 10.88 -8.55 14.58
C GLY A 77 10.97 -7.19 15.29
N ASN A 78 11.91 -6.32 14.92
CA ASN A 78 11.96 -4.96 15.46
C ASN A 78 10.90 -4.09 14.80
N VAL A 79 10.26 -3.23 15.58
CA VAL A 79 9.29 -2.26 15.07
C VAL A 79 10.01 -1.21 14.22
N ILE A 80 9.65 -1.12 12.94
CA ILE A 80 10.12 -0.08 12.03
C ILE A 80 9.28 1.19 12.19
N TRP A 81 7.96 1.01 12.24
CA TRP A 81 7.01 2.12 12.29
C TRP A 81 5.66 1.66 12.83
N VAL A 82 4.87 2.63 13.30
CA VAL A 82 3.51 2.42 13.76
C VAL A 82 2.60 3.46 13.09
N ASN A 83 1.67 3.00 12.25
CA ASN A 83 0.62 3.86 11.74
C ASN A 83 -0.41 4.06 12.85
N LYS A 84 -0.57 5.31 13.28
CA LYS A 84 -1.52 5.68 14.32
C LYS A 84 -2.92 5.87 13.76
N ALA A 85 -3.93 5.35 14.45
CA ALA A 85 -5.34 5.49 14.06
C ALA A 85 -5.83 6.95 14.09
N THR A 86 -5.10 7.84 14.76
CA THR A 86 -5.38 9.27 14.85
C THR A 86 -4.92 10.07 13.63
N VAL A 87 -4.06 9.49 12.78
CA VAL A 87 -3.55 10.17 11.58
C VAL A 87 -4.50 9.86 10.42
N PRO A 88 -5.05 10.87 9.73
CA PRO A 88 -6.10 10.67 8.73
C PRO A 88 -5.58 10.20 7.37
N TYR A 89 -4.30 9.88 7.25
CA TYR A 89 -3.70 9.46 5.99
C TYR A 89 -3.36 7.98 6.03
N VAL A 90 -3.89 7.23 5.05
CA VAL A 90 -3.68 5.80 4.92
C VAL A 90 -3.04 5.54 3.56
N ALA A 91 -1.93 4.80 3.56
CA ALA A 91 -1.26 4.36 2.34
C ALA A 91 -1.52 2.87 2.08
N TYR A 92 -1.83 2.53 0.83
CA TYR A 92 -1.91 1.17 0.33
C TYR A 92 -0.86 0.91 -0.74
N SER A 93 -0.36 -0.31 -0.81
CA SER A 93 0.48 -0.79 -1.91
C SER A 93 -0.30 -0.76 -3.21
N GLY A 94 0.30 -0.30 -4.30
CA GLY A 94 -0.34 -0.31 -5.62
C GLY A 94 -0.53 -1.71 -6.22
N LYS A 95 -0.17 -2.78 -5.50
CA LYS A 95 -0.27 -4.18 -5.93
C LYS A 95 -1.49 -4.86 -5.33
N CYS A 96 -2.26 -5.49 -6.20
CA CYS A 96 -3.41 -6.31 -5.83
C CYS A 96 -2.94 -7.60 -5.11
N PRO A 97 -3.45 -7.92 -3.91
CA PRO A 97 -3.10 -9.15 -3.17
C PRO A 97 -3.39 -10.46 -3.91
N HIS A 98 -4.19 -10.45 -4.98
CA HIS A 98 -4.46 -11.65 -5.77
C HIS A 98 -3.20 -12.16 -6.49
N LEU A 99 -2.65 -11.38 -7.44
CA LEU A 99 -1.49 -11.78 -8.25
C LEU A 99 -0.48 -10.63 -8.48
N GLY A 100 -0.60 -9.54 -7.73
CA GLY A 100 0.34 -8.41 -7.79
C GLY A 100 0.06 -7.39 -8.91
N CYS A 101 -1.06 -7.52 -9.63
CA CYS A 101 -1.46 -6.53 -10.65
C CYS A 101 -1.66 -5.12 -10.06
N GLY A 102 -1.39 -4.10 -10.86
CA GLY A 102 -1.86 -2.74 -10.55
C GLY A 102 -3.38 -2.64 -10.55
N TYR A 103 -3.94 -1.82 -9.68
CA TYR A 103 -5.37 -1.52 -9.62
C TYR A 103 -5.62 0.00 -9.63
N LYS A 104 -6.86 0.43 -9.91
CA LYS A 104 -7.23 1.85 -10.04
C LYS A 104 -8.43 2.21 -9.19
N TRP A 105 -8.47 3.46 -8.71
CA TRP A 105 -9.67 4.06 -8.13
C TRP A 105 -10.70 4.38 -9.22
N ARG A 106 -11.92 3.86 -9.06
CA ARG A 106 -13.00 3.94 -10.07
C ARG A 106 -14.37 4.07 -9.41
N SER A 107 -15.30 4.69 -10.13
CA SER A 107 -16.72 4.66 -9.78
C SER A 107 -17.36 3.36 -10.28
N HIS A 108 -17.93 2.58 -9.36
CA HIS A 108 -18.68 1.37 -9.62
C HIS A 108 -20.18 1.64 -9.54
N LYS A 109 -20.95 1.12 -10.50
CA LYS A 109 -22.38 1.44 -10.68
C LYS A 109 -23.24 1.23 -9.42
N THR A 110 -22.95 0.19 -8.65
CA THR A 110 -23.74 -0.19 -7.46
C THR A 110 -23.03 0.01 -6.14
N ARG A 111 -21.72 0.24 -6.14
CA ARG A 111 -20.88 0.28 -4.92
C ARG A 111 -20.25 1.66 -4.69
N GLY A 112 -20.47 2.62 -5.58
CA GLY A 112 -19.85 3.94 -5.51
C GLY A 112 -18.35 3.88 -5.82
N GLN A 113 -17.54 4.71 -5.17
CA GLN A 113 -16.10 4.78 -5.41
C GLN A 113 -15.37 3.59 -4.76
N VAL A 114 -14.59 2.86 -5.54
CA VAL A 114 -13.91 1.63 -5.13
C VAL A 114 -12.52 1.53 -5.76
N PHE A 115 -11.65 0.72 -5.16
CA PHE A 115 -10.47 0.21 -5.85
C PHE A 115 -10.86 -1.00 -6.70
N LEU A 116 -10.58 -0.92 -8.00
CA LEU A 116 -10.89 -1.96 -8.96
C LEU A 116 -9.59 -2.49 -9.60
N CYS A 117 -9.35 -3.79 -9.45
CA CYS A 117 -8.28 -4.49 -10.16
C CYS A 117 -8.83 -5.08 -11.48
N PRO A 118 -8.37 -4.63 -12.66
CA PRO A 118 -8.93 -5.08 -13.94
C PRO A 118 -8.50 -6.50 -14.33
N CYS A 119 -7.46 -7.07 -13.70
CA CYS A 119 -6.93 -8.38 -14.11
C CYS A 119 -7.93 -9.52 -13.89
N HIS A 120 -8.58 -9.56 -12.72
CA HIS A 120 -9.55 -10.60 -12.35
C HIS A 120 -10.74 -10.02 -11.57
N LEU A 121 -11.01 -8.72 -11.78
CA LEU A 121 -12.15 -7.99 -11.24
C LEU A 121 -12.28 -8.02 -9.70
N SER A 122 -11.16 -8.06 -8.98
CA SER A 122 -11.19 -7.84 -7.52
C SER A 122 -11.58 -6.41 -7.21
N ILE A 123 -12.59 -6.25 -6.35
CA ILE A 123 -13.14 -4.96 -5.92
C ILE A 123 -12.84 -4.79 -4.44
N TYR A 124 -12.37 -3.61 -4.07
CA TYR A 124 -12.14 -3.23 -2.68
C TYR A 124 -12.80 -1.90 -2.35
N ASP A 125 -13.27 -1.76 -1.12
CA ASP A 125 -13.78 -0.49 -0.63
C ASP A 125 -12.63 0.49 -0.28
N VAL A 126 -12.98 1.67 0.22
CA VAL A 126 -12.01 2.70 0.65
C VAL A 126 -11.10 2.25 1.82
N THR A 127 -11.56 1.28 2.63
CA THR A 127 -10.76 0.67 3.71
C THR A 127 -9.79 -0.39 3.17
N GLY A 128 -9.89 -0.72 1.88
CA GLY A 128 -9.14 -1.78 1.24
C GLY A 128 -9.69 -3.18 1.49
N LYS A 129 -10.85 -3.31 2.14
CA LYS A 129 -11.51 -4.60 2.35
C LYS A 129 -12.04 -5.14 1.03
N VAL A 130 -11.88 -6.45 0.83
CA VAL A 130 -12.41 -7.14 -0.36
C VAL A 130 -13.94 -7.09 -0.33
N LEU A 131 -14.52 -6.51 -1.37
CA LEU A 131 -15.95 -6.45 -1.61
C LEU A 131 -16.42 -7.55 -2.56
N ASP A 132 -15.58 -7.93 -3.52
CA ASP A 132 -15.85 -8.96 -4.52
C ASP A 132 -14.55 -9.44 -5.21
N GLY A 133 -14.63 -10.58 -5.88
CA GLY A 133 -13.56 -11.16 -6.70
C GLY A 133 -12.60 -12.09 -5.94
N PRO A 134 -11.55 -12.59 -6.62
CA PRO A 134 -10.72 -13.71 -6.15
C PRO A 134 -9.62 -13.32 -5.15
N ALA A 135 -9.56 -12.05 -4.73
CA ALA A 135 -8.50 -11.59 -3.85
C ALA A 135 -8.59 -12.28 -2.48
N PRO A 136 -7.52 -12.93 -1.99
CA PRO A 136 -7.57 -13.73 -0.77
C PRO A 136 -7.61 -12.89 0.52
N ARG A 137 -7.32 -11.58 0.43
CA ARG A 137 -7.21 -10.66 1.57
C ARG A 137 -7.34 -9.20 1.12
N ALA A 138 -7.51 -8.31 2.11
CA ALA A 138 -7.57 -6.86 1.93
C ALA A 138 -6.27 -6.27 1.34
N LEU A 139 -6.35 -5.06 0.81
CA LEU A 139 -5.21 -4.30 0.29
C LEU A 139 -4.13 -4.12 1.36
N ASP A 140 -2.87 -4.16 0.93
CA ASP A 140 -1.73 -4.04 1.81
C ASP A 140 -1.52 -2.61 2.28
N LEU A 141 -1.64 -2.38 3.58
CA LEU A 141 -1.28 -1.12 4.21
C LEU A 141 0.24 -0.94 4.19
N LEU A 142 0.68 0.29 3.95
CA LEU A 142 2.08 0.68 3.99
C LEU A 142 2.37 1.60 5.17
N PRO A 143 3.59 1.57 5.73
CA PRO A 143 4.06 2.60 6.64
C PRO A 143 3.99 3.95 5.95
N ILE A 144 3.32 4.92 6.58
CA ILE A 144 3.19 6.28 6.06
C ILE A 144 3.56 7.29 7.14
N LYS A 145 4.32 8.31 6.75
CA LYS A 145 4.50 9.52 7.53
C LYS A 145 4.17 10.73 6.66
N VAL A 146 3.58 11.73 7.30
CA VAL A 146 3.26 13.01 6.67
C VAL A 146 3.96 14.09 7.49
N SER A 147 4.79 14.89 6.83
CA SER A 147 5.51 15.99 7.48
C SER A 147 4.59 17.19 7.75
N ALA A 148 5.03 18.13 8.59
CA ALA A 148 4.29 19.38 8.82
C ALA A 148 4.13 20.23 7.55
N THR A 149 5.04 20.09 6.57
CA THR A 149 4.95 20.73 5.25
C THR A 149 4.04 19.99 4.28
N GLY A 150 3.44 18.87 4.72
CA GLY A 150 2.53 18.05 3.93
C GLY A 150 3.22 17.06 2.99
N GLU A 151 4.54 16.87 3.10
CA GLU A 151 5.27 15.86 2.33
C GLU A 151 4.88 14.46 2.82
N ILE A 152 4.57 13.58 1.87
CA ILE A 152 4.18 12.19 2.13
C ILE A 152 5.39 11.30 1.83
N GLU A 153 5.77 10.51 2.83
CA GLU A 153 6.79 9.51 2.72
C GLU A 153 6.21 8.14 3.10
N VAL A 154 6.60 7.10 2.38
CA VAL A 154 6.19 5.71 2.66
C VAL A 154 7.37 4.77 2.64
N ILE A 155 7.25 3.64 3.31
CA ILE A 155 8.15 2.51 3.12
C ILE A 155 7.48 1.54 2.13
N ASP A 156 8.16 1.22 1.04
CA ASP A 156 7.70 0.25 0.03
C ASP A 156 7.84 -1.17 0.56
N ILE A 157 6.83 -1.62 1.31
CA ILE A 157 6.72 -3.00 1.75
C ILE A 157 5.98 -3.83 0.70
N GLU A 158 6.58 -4.94 0.29
CA GLU A 158 5.94 -5.88 -0.62
C GLU A 158 5.59 -7.17 0.11
N TYR A 159 4.34 -7.61 -0.04
CA TYR A 159 3.85 -8.87 0.51
C TYR A 159 3.59 -9.89 -0.61
N LYS A 160 3.70 -11.17 -0.27
CA LYS A 160 3.43 -12.27 -1.19
C LYS A 160 1.97 -12.24 -1.67
N ALA A 161 1.79 -12.15 -2.99
CA ALA A 161 0.47 -12.25 -3.62
C ALA A 161 -0.05 -13.70 -3.61
N GLY A 162 -1.37 -13.87 -3.68
CA GLY A 162 -2.06 -15.16 -3.79
C GLY A 162 -2.20 -15.90 -2.45
N THR A 163 -1.85 -15.26 -1.34
CA THR A 163 -1.92 -15.85 0.00
C THR A 163 -2.82 -15.02 0.90
N ARG A 164 -3.49 -15.68 1.86
CA ARG A 164 -4.31 -15.00 2.88
C ARG A 164 -3.47 -14.30 3.95
N GLN A 165 -2.24 -14.75 4.14
CA GLN A 165 -1.30 -14.19 5.11
C GLN A 165 -0.50 -13.04 4.48
N GLN A 166 -0.07 -12.09 5.30
CA GLN A 166 0.79 -10.98 4.88
C GLN A 166 2.25 -11.35 5.08
N ASP A 167 2.76 -12.23 4.22
CA ASP A 167 4.15 -12.63 4.23
C ASP A 167 4.99 -11.58 3.49
N ARG A 168 5.76 -10.76 4.23
CA ARG A 168 6.62 -9.74 3.65
C ARG A 168 7.76 -10.39 2.85
N ILE A 169 7.97 -9.92 1.62
CA ILE A 169 9.00 -10.39 0.70
C ILE A 169 10.03 -9.32 0.30
N ALA A 170 9.73 -8.03 0.48
CA ALA A 170 10.66 -6.91 0.27
C ALA A 170 10.38 -5.74 1.22
#